data_AF-H5TRR8-F1
#
_entry.id   AF-H5TRR8-F1
#
_cell.length_a   1.000
_cell.length_b   1.000
_cell.length_c   1.000
_cell.angle_alpha   90.00
_cell.angle_beta   90.00
_cell.angle_gamma   90.00
#
_symmetry.space_group_name_H-M   'P 1'
#
loop_
_entity.id
_entity.type
_entity.pdbx_description
1 polymer ?
#
loop_
_entity_poly.entity_id
_entity_poly.type
_entity_poly.pdbx_seq_one_letter_code
_entity_poly.pdbx_strand_id
1 'polypeptide(L)'
;MSYVRFGADSDVYVYFDVHGQWVIHVAESRFVAHPQHPVPPLPTAGQSDFAEQLMAHYEAQEHGSYEPIEAAEAGTELRVDSAHECLTQLTALRDNGFRIPQYAIEAVGRDAALRAERS
;
A
#
# COMPACT_ATOMS: atom_id res chain seq x y z
N MET A 1 3.65 -5.83 16.78
CA MET A 1 3.12 -5.79 15.40
C MET A 1 3.91 -4.75 14.62
N SER A 2 4.62 -5.14 13.58
CA SER A 2 5.14 -4.19 12.59
C SER A 2 4.04 -3.95 11.55
N TYR A 3 3.68 -2.69 11.36
CA TYR A 3 2.61 -2.22 10.47
C TYR A 3 3.27 -1.58 9.25
N VAL A 4 2.86 -1.97 8.03
CA VAL A 4 3.27 -1.24 6.83
C VAL A 4 2.06 -1.03 5.94
N ARG A 5 1.47 0.17 5.99
CA ARG A 5 0.63 0.70 4.92
C ARG A 5 1.53 1.38 3.92
N PHE A 6 1.55 0.90 2.68
CA PHE A 6 2.45 1.34 1.63
C PHE A 6 1.97 2.66 0.99
N GLY A 7 1.71 3.66 1.83
CA GLY A 7 1.25 4.98 1.41
C GLY A 7 -0.24 5.06 1.04
N ALA A 8 -0.64 6.24 0.58
CA ALA A 8 -2.00 6.52 0.10
C ALA A 8 -2.28 5.91 -1.29
N ASP A 9 -1.23 5.53 -2.03
CA ASP A 9 -1.31 5.09 -3.42
C ASP A 9 -1.27 3.57 -3.59
N SER A 10 -1.32 2.82 -2.50
CA SER A 10 -1.32 1.36 -2.49
C SER A 10 -2.72 0.80 -2.30
N ASP A 11 -3.12 -0.13 -3.15
CA ASP A 11 -4.36 -0.89 -3.01
C ASP A 11 -4.21 -2.07 -2.03
N VAL A 12 -3.04 -2.24 -1.43
CA VAL A 12 -2.78 -3.33 -0.47
C VAL A 12 -2.18 -2.82 0.83
N TYR A 13 -2.49 -3.53 1.91
CA TYR A 13 -1.92 -3.35 3.24
C TYR A 13 -1.41 -4.69 3.75
N VAL A 14 -0.17 -4.74 4.27
CA VAL A 14 0.47 -5.99 4.71
C VAL A 14 1.06 -5.85 6.10
N TYR A 15 0.88 -6.89 6.90
CA TYR A 15 1.49 -6.99 8.22
C TYR A 15 1.73 -8.45 8.63
N PHE A 16 2.53 -8.63 9.66
CA PHE A 16 2.74 -9.92 10.31
C PHE A 16 1.95 -9.98 11.61
N ASP A 17 1.04 -10.93 11.72
CA ASP A 17 0.13 -11.04 12.86
C ASP A 17 0.77 -11.73 14.09
N VAL A 18 -0.02 -11.87 15.16
CA VAL A 18 0.45 -12.50 16.41
C VAL A 18 0.52 -14.02 16.34
N HIS A 19 -0.10 -14.63 15.33
CA HIS A 19 -0.10 -16.07 15.10
C HIS A 19 1.06 -16.53 14.22
N GLY A 20 1.90 -15.60 13.77
CA GLY A 20 3.06 -15.91 12.94
C GLY A 20 2.74 -15.93 11.45
N GLN A 21 1.62 -15.34 11.03
CA GLN A 21 1.19 -15.32 9.63
C GLN A 21 1.35 -13.92 9.02
N TRP A 22 1.64 -13.88 7.73
CA TRP A 22 1.52 -12.68 6.93
C TRP A 22 0.07 -12.49 6.51
N VAL A 23 -0.44 -11.27 6.71
CA VAL A 23 -1.80 -10.90 6.33
C VAL A 23 -1.74 -9.81 5.28
N ILE A 24 -2.44 -10.01 4.16
CA ILE A 24 -2.58 -9.08 3.05
C ILE A 24 -4.04 -8.67 2.97
N HIS A 25 -4.31 -7.40 3.21
CA HIS A 25 -5.62 -6.79 2.97
C HIS A 25 -5.61 -6.12 1.61
N VAL A 26 -6.54 -6.51 0.75
CA VAL A 26 -6.74 -5.90 -0.56
C VAL A 26 -7.87 -4.89 -0.45
N ALA A 27 -7.62 -3.67 -0.90
CA ALA A 27 -8.63 -2.61 -0.90
C ALA A 27 -9.81 -2.99 -1.81
N GLU A 28 -11.01 -2.62 -1.38
CA GLU A 28 -12.23 -2.77 -2.19
C GLU A 28 -12.39 -1.62 -3.20
N SER A 29 -11.91 -0.43 -2.83
CA SER A 29 -11.99 0.79 -3.63
C SER A 29 -10.68 1.55 -3.59
N ARG A 30 -10.43 2.35 -4.63
CA ARG A 30 -9.25 3.21 -4.76
C ARG A 30 -9.64 4.66 -4.94
N PHE A 31 -8.78 5.55 -4.44
CA PHE A 31 -8.94 6.97 -4.67
C PHE A 31 -8.60 7.32 -6.13
N VAL A 32 -9.50 8.09 -6.75
CA VAL A 32 -9.36 8.65 -8.10
C VAL A 32 -9.42 10.17 -7.97
N ALA A 33 -8.28 10.80 -8.22
CA ALA A 33 -8.16 12.25 -8.22
C ALA A 33 -8.96 12.87 -9.36
N HIS A 34 -9.61 14.00 -9.10
CA HIS A 34 -10.27 14.74 -10.15
C HIS A 34 -9.23 15.31 -11.15
N PRO A 35 -9.46 15.26 -12.48
CA PRO A 35 -8.45 15.72 -13.46
C PRO A 35 -8.01 17.19 -13.31
N GLN A 36 -8.89 18.05 -12.77
CA GLN A 36 -8.57 19.46 -12.52
C GLN A 36 -7.88 19.70 -11.17
N HIS A 37 -7.86 18.70 -10.28
CA HIS A 37 -7.22 18.74 -8.97
C HIS A 37 -6.36 17.48 -8.78
N PRO A 38 -5.26 17.34 -9.55
CA PRO A 38 -4.38 16.18 -9.41
C PRO A 38 -3.73 16.16 -8.03
N VAL A 39 -3.59 14.96 -7.45
CA VAL A 39 -2.91 14.80 -6.16
C VAL A 39 -1.41 15.03 -6.35
N PRO A 40 -0.81 16.04 -5.70
CA PRO A 40 0.63 16.25 -5.73
C PRO A 40 1.35 15.12 -4.98
N PRO A 41 2.63 14.86 -5.30
CA PRO A 41 3.47 13.94 -4.53
C PRO A 41 3.43 14.28 -3.04
N LEU A 42 3.48 13.26 -2.19
CA LEU A 42 3.59 13.50 -0.75
C LEU A 42 4.87 14.28 -0.44
N PRO A 43 4.79 15.36 0.35
CA PRO A 43 5.95 16.18 0.64
C PRO A 43 6.98 15.41 1.47
N THR A 44 8.26 15.63 1.19
CA THR A 44 9.32 15.06 2.01
C THR A 44 9.60 15.97 3.20
N ALA A 45 9.72 15.40 4.39
CA ALA A 45 10.05 16.17 5.59
C ALA A 45 11.34 16.99 5.39
N GLY A 46 11.31 18.26 5.79
CA GLY A 46 12.45 19.19 5.65
C GLY A 46 12.46 20.01 4.36
N GLN A 47 11.49 19.82 3.46
CA GLN A 47 11.27 20.72 2.32
C GLN A 47 10.68 22.06 2.80
N SER A 48 11.17 23.17 2.26
CA SER A 48 10.75 24.53 2.66
C SER A 48 9.29 24.83 2.33
N ASP A 49 8.71 24.10 1.39
CA ASP A 49 7.34 24.20 0.89
C ASP A 49 6.43 23.05 1.39
N PHE A 50 6.86 22.30 2.42
CA PHE A 50 6.11 21.17 2.98
C PHE A 50 4.65 21.51 3.29
N ALA A 51 4.40 22.67 3.90
CA ALA A 51 3.04 23.09 4.28
C ALA A 51 2.15 23.34 3.05
N GLU A 52 2.69 23.99 2.02
CA GLU A 52 1.96 24.28 0.78
C GLU A 52 1.64 22.99 0.02
N GLN A 53 2.62 22.09 -0.12
CA GLN A 53 2.41 20.79 -0.77
C GLN A 53 1.40 19.93 0.00
N LEU A 54 1.44 19.95 1.33
CA LEU A 54 0.48 19.21 2.15
C LEU A 54 -0.94 19.79 2.01
N MET A 55 -1.09 21.11 1.97
CA MET A 55 -2.39 21.76 1.73
C MET A 55 -2.94 21.40 0.35
N ALA A 56 -2.12 21.47 -0.69
CA ALA A 56 -2.52 21.07 -2.05
C ALA A 56 -2.90 19.58 -2.12
N HIS A 57 -2.25 18.72 -1.34
CA HIS A 57 -2.61 17.31 -1.23
C HIS A 57 -4.00 17.12 -0.62
N TYR A 58 -4.31 17.82 0.47
CA TYR A 58 -5.65 17.77 1.08
C TYR A 58 -6.73 18.32 0.16
N GLU A 59 -6.47 19.46 -0.50
CA GLU A 59 -7.42 20.04 -1.47
C GLU A 59 -7.73 19.06 -2.61
N ALA A 60 -6.70 18.40 -3.18
CA ALA A 60 -6.91 17.39 -4.20
C ALA A 60 -7.74 16.18 -3.70
N GLN A 61 -7.58 15.81 -2.41
CA GLN A 61 -8.37 14.75 -1.79
C GLN A 61 -9.86 15.12 -1.61
N GLU A 62 -10.17 16.38 -1.33
CA GLU A 62 -11.55 16.85 -1.20
C GLU A 62 -12.33 16.79 -2.53
N HIS A 63 -11.62 16.93 -3.66
CA HIS A 63 -12.23 16.93 -4.99
C HIS A 63 -12.29 15.56 -5.66
N GLY A 64 -11.52 14.57 -5.18
CA GLY A 64 -11.55 13.22 -5.73
C GLY A 64 -12.70 12.37 -5.20
N SER A 65 -12.72 11.12 -5.64
CA SER A 65 -13.71 10.14 -5.19
C SER A 65 -13.08 8.76 -5.03
N TYR A 66 -13.79 7.86 -4.35
CA TYR A 66 -13.41 6.46 -4.26
C TYR A 66 -14.21 5.66 -5.28
N GLU A 67 -13.51 4.96 -6.16
CA GLU A 67 -14.11 4.08 -7.16
C GLU A 67 -13.82 2.61 -6.79
N PRO A 68 -14.79 1.68 -6.98
CA PRO A 68 -14.55 0.26 -6.79
C PRO A 68 -13.40 -0.25 -7.67
N ILE A 69 -12.60 -1.18 -7.14
CA ILE A 69 -11.60 -1.89 -7.94
C ILE A 69 -12.29 -3.07 -8.62
N GLU A 70 -12.41 -3.04 -9.94
CA GLU A 70 -13.02 -4.13 -10.73
C GLU A 70 -12.06 -5.33 -10.88
N ALA A 71 -11.79 -6.02 -9.77
CA ALA A 71 -10.99 -7.24 -9.72
C ALA A 71 -11.58 -8.23 -8.71
N ALA A 72 -11.39 -9.53 -8.94
CA ALA A 72 -12.00 -10.58 -8.10
C ALA A 72 -11.45 -10.57 -6.67
N GLU A 73 -10.21 -10.12 -6.50
CA GLU A 73 -9.50 -10.07 -5.23
C GLU A 73 -9.79 -8.79 -4.43
N ALA A 74 -10.54 -7.83 -4.99
CA ALA A 74 -10.87 -6.58 -4.31
C ALA A 74 -11.67 -6.85 -3.02
N GLY A 75 -11.27 -6.20 -1.92
CA GLY A 75 -11.89 -6.38 -0.60
C GLY A 75 -11.58 -7.71 0.10
N THR A 76 -10.66 -8.52 -0.44
CA THR A 76 -10.30 -9.80 0.18
C THR A 76 -9.17 -9.68 1.20
N GLU A 77 -9.14 -10.62 2.14
CA GLU A 77 -8.02 -10.83 3.06
C GLU A 77 -7.33 -12.15 2.71
N LEU A 78 -6.02 -12.12 2.51
CA LEU A 78 -5.19 -13.30 2.31
C LEU A 78 -4.29 -13.51 3.53
N ARG A 79 -4.15 -14.77 3.95
CA ARG A 79 -3.25 -15.18 5.03
C ARG A 79 -2.28 -16.21 4.48
N VAL A 80 -0.99 -16.00 4.73
CA VAL A 80 0.07 -16.89 4.25
C VAL A 80 1.12 -17.10 5.33
N ASP A 81 1.74 -18.28 5.33
CA ASP A 81 2.63 -18.70 6.43
C ASP A 81 4.09 -18.30 6.17
N SER A 82 4.43 -17.94 4.93
CA SER A 82 5.77 -17.56 4.56
C SER A 82 5.86 -16.19 3.89
N ALA A 83 7.00 -15.54 4.07
CA ALA A 83 7.31 -14.30 3.36
C ALA A 83 7.40 -14.52 1.84
N HIS A 84 7.85 -15.71 1.41
CA HIS A 84 7.93 -16.05 -0.01
C HIS A 84 6.54 -16.11 -0.65
N GLU A 85 5.57 -16.73 0.02
CA GLU A 85 4.18 -16.71 -0.42
C GLU A 85 3.63 -15.29 -0.39
N CYS A 86 3.93 -14.50 0.63
CA CYS A 86 3.49 -13.11 0.70
C CYS A 86 3.99 -12.29 -0.50
N LEU A 87 5.27 -12.41 -0.85
CA LEU A 87 5.86 -11.73 -2.02
C LEU A 87 5.27 -12.23 -3.34
N THR A 88 4.98 -13.53 -3.44
CA THR A 88 4.31 -14.14 -4.59
C THR A 88 2.90 -13.55 -4.77
N GLN A 89 2.11 -13.48 -3.70
CA GLN A 89 0.76 -12.91 -3.72
C GLN A 89 0.77 -11.42 -4.10
N LEU A 90 1.71 -10.64 -3.53
CA LEU A 90 1.84 -9.22 -3.88
C LEU A 90 2.22 -9.01 -5.34
N THR A 91 3.07 -9.88 -5.89
CA THR A 91 3.45 -9.81 -7.32
C THR A 91 2.25 -10.17 -8.20
N ALA A 92 1.50 -11.22 -7.87
CA ALA A 92 0.30 -11.62 -8.59
C ALA A 92 -0.79 -10.52 -8.58
N LEU A 93 -1.04 -9.91 -7.42
CA LEU A 93 -1.97 -8.77 -7.32
C LEU A 93 -1.51 -7.60 -8.19
N ARG A 94 -0.21 -7.27 -8.19
CA ARG A 94 0.32 -6.21 -9.05
C ARG A 94 0.10 -6.51 -10.53
N ASP A 95 0.35 -7.76 -10.94
CA ASP A 95 0.15 -8.20 -12.32
C ASP A 95 -1.34 -8.20 -12.73
N ASN A 96 -2.25 -8.35 -11.75
CA ASN A 96 -3.70 -8.20 -11.91
C ASN A 96 -4.20 -6.74 -11.88
N GLY A 97 -3.30 -5.75 -11.88
CA GLY A 97 -3.65 -4.33 -11.99
C GLY A 97 -3.93 -3.60 -10.67
N PHE A 98 -3.59 -4.22 -9.54
CA PHE A 98 -3.54 -3.52 -8.25
C PHE A 98 -2.31 -2.61 -8.18
N ARG A 99 -2.48 -1.41 -7.62
CA ARG A 99 -1.41 -0.45 -7.37
C ARG A 99 -0.62 -0.92 -6.16
N ILE A 100 0.54 -1.51 -6.43
CA ILE A 100 1.47 -1.97 -5.39
C ILE A 100 2.84 -1.37 -5.68
N PRO A 101 3.27 -0.35 -4.93
CA PRO A 101 4.57 0.28 -5.15
C PRO A 101 5.74 -0.70 -4.98
N GLN A 102 6.79 -0.56 -5.79
CA GLN A 102 7.95 -1.46 -5.72
C GLN A 102 8.60 -1.48 -4.32
N TYR A 103 8.65 -0.33 -3.65
CA TYR A 103 9.21 -0.23 -2.29
C TYR A 103 8.41 -1.06 -1.27
N ALA A 104 7.12 -1.36 -1.54
CA ALA A 104 6.29 -2.19 -0.70
C ALA A 104 6.79 -3.63 -0.67
N ILE A 105 7.01 -4.18 -1.87
CA ILE A 105 7.56 -5.52 -2.08
C ILE A 105 8.94 -5.63 -1.44
N GLU A 106 9.79 -4.62 -1.65
CA GLU A 106 11.12 -4.57 -1.02
C GLU A 106 11.06 -4.49 0.51
N ALA A 107 10.10 -3.74 1.07
CA ALA A 107 9.93 -3.64 2.51
C ALA A 107 9.54 -4.99 3.13
N VAL A 108 8.63 -5.74 2.49
CA VAL A 108 8.29 -7.12 2.92
C VAL A 108 9.51 -8.03 2.83
N GLY A 109 10.27 -7.95 1.74
CA GLY A 109 11.50 -8.73 1.57
C GLY A 109 12.55 -8.45 2.65
N ARG A 110 12.72 -7.17 3.04
CA ARG A 110 13.61 -6.79 4.14
C ARG A 110 13.12 -7.28 5.50
N ASP A 111 11.84 -7.11 5.82
CA ASP A 111 11.28 -7.59 7.09
C ASP A 111 11.38 -9.12 7.22
N ALA A 112 11.17 -9.84 6.10
CA ALA A 112 11.38 -11.27 6.03
C ALA A 112 12.82 -11.70 6.32
N ALA A 113 13.80 -11.02 5.72
CA ALA A 113 15.22 -11.29 5.97
C ALA A 113 15.59 -11.04 7.44
N LEU A 114 15.15 -9.90 8.00
CA LEU A 114 15.38 -9.54 9.40
C LEU A 114 14.77 -10.56 10.38
N ARG A 115 13.65 -11.18 10.01
CA ARG A 115 13.00 -12.22 10.83
C ARG A 115 13.77 -13.55 10.76
N ALA A 116 14.25 -13.93 9.58
CA ALA A 116 15.05 -15.15 9.40
C ALA A 116 16.38 -15.10 10.18
N GLU A 117 16.97 -13.92 10.36
CA GLU A 117 18.18 -13.74 11.19
C GLU A 117 17.91 -13.85 12.70
N ARG A 118 16.65 -13.76 13.14
CA ARG A 118 16.25 -13.76 14.56
C ARG A 118 15.66 -15.09 15.04
N SER A 119 15.35 -15.98 14.12
CA SER A 119 14.85 -17.35 14.36
C SER A 119 15.99 -18.36 14.42
#